data_AF-A0A0F9TCF0-F1
#
_entry.id   AF-A0A0F9TCF0-F1
#
_cell.length_a   1.000
_cell.length_b   1.000
_cell.length_c   1.000
_cell.angle_alpha   90.00
_cell.angle_beta   90.00
_cell.angle_gamma   90.00
#
_symmetry.space_group_name_H-M   'P 1'
#
loop_
_entity.id
_entity.type
_entity.pdbx_description
1 polymer ?
#
loop_
_entity_poly.entity_id
_entity_poly.type
_entity_poly.pdbx_seq_one_letter_code
_entity_poly.pdbx_strand_id
1 'polypeptide(L)'
;MARSLSATYLAAQQAATNTPYCKLLFTSKSGGTTVDLSTDSSAYSNRILLIDHTEESYDDFATIILRNVERDIPSVKGYWIEIGYGYTTGAGNEYLGDGTNEPAPPRLWVKHQQTISAGGKLWEVLELEGMWAKLRETLIRLGNPPLYTKGYTTDTIFTILGLIIAECKGSGVAMALNALVEDDGIIDTLQPQFDINAQPFEYAAPLLYRLLYMTASYLKALDDLEFEIKYPQSSDAVDLTFYSDQVPYFHEYLERENTLIPNHFLVYGNAGSDRLWSNYLVSASPNGVDQAEIDAYDDIYKIILAGSLTTQTNVNSRAASMLARAKFEAMAGRMYAPHEARLEMYDRIEIRDRRGFS
;
A
#
# COMPACT_ATOMS: atom_id res chain seq x y z
N MET A 1 14.12 4.38 3.90
CA MET A 1 15.15 4.93 2.98
C MET A 1 14.52 4.93 1.61
N ALA A 2 14.48 6.07 0.93
CA ALA A 2 13.98 6.17 -0.45
C ALA A 2 14.73 5.21 -1.40
N ARG A 3 14.10 4.84 -2.52
CA ARG A 3 14.73 3.92 -3.50
C ARG A 3 16.06 4.46 -3.99
N SER A 4 16.98 3.55 -4.27
CA SER A 4 18.25 3.90 -4.91
C SER A 4 18.07 3.92 -6.42
N LEU A 5 18.50 5.01 -7.07
CA LEU A 5 18.59 5.10 -8.53
C LEU A 5 20.05 5.10 -8.97
N SER A 6 20.29 4.65 -10.20
CA SER A 6 21.57 4.83 -10.87
C SER A 6 21.92 6.33 -10.97
N ALA A 7 23.21 6.64 -11.05
CA ALA A 7 23.66 8.03 -11.16
C ALA A 7 23.15 8.71 -12.44
N THR A 8 23.01 7.96 -13.54
CA THR A 8 22.54 8.46 -14.83
C THR A 8 21.04 8.70 -14.84
N TYR A 9 20.25 7.82 -14.20
CA TYR A 9 18.82 8.05 -13.99
C TYR A 9 18.62 9.28 -13.09
N LEU A 10 19.25 9.32 -11.92
CA LEU A 10 19.10 10.46 -11.00
C LEU A 10 19.45 11.80 -11.68
N ALA A 11 20.54 11.84 -12.45
CA ALA A 11 20.92 13.02 -13.22
C ALA A 11 19.88 13.42 -14.27
N ALA A 12 19.29 12.46 -14.99
CA ALA A 12 18.25 12.71 -15.97
C ALA A 12 16.95 13.22 -15.34
N GLN A 13 16.53 12.63 -14.21
CA GLN A 13 15.35 13.07 -13.47
C GLN A 13 15.48 14.51 -12.95
N GLN A 14 16.69 14.88 -12.53
CA GLN A 14 16.99 16.22 -12.00
C GLN A 14 17.31 17.27 -13.08
N ALA A 15 17.39 16.86 -14.35
CA ALA A 15 17.74 17.75 -15.45
C ALA A 15 16.56 18.68 -15.84
N ALA A 16 16.88 19.91 -16.25
CA ALA A 16 15.89 20.86 -16.76
C ALA A 16 15.28 20.42 -18.11
N THR A 17 15.95 19.54 -18.84
CA THR A 17 15.46 18.91 -20.05
C THR A 17 15.71 17.42 -19.94
N ASN A 18 14.64 16.65 -19.93
CA ASN A 18 14.67 15.21 -19.79
C ASN A 18 13.73 14.57 -20.82
N THR A 19 13.91 13.28 -21.07
CA THR A 19 13.06 12.50 -21.98
C THR A 19 12.45 11.37 -21.17
N PRO A 20 11.21 11.50 -20.69
CA PRO A 20 10.54 10.45 -19.93
C PRO A 20 10.46 9.16 -20.73
N TYR A 21 10.60 8.05 -20.03
CA TYR A 21 10.48 6.70 -20.56
C TYR A 21 9.51 5.90 -19.70
N CYS A 22 8.58 5.18 -20.33
CA CYS A 22 7.69 4.26 -19.64
C CYS A 22 7.80 2.86 -20.25
N LYS A 23 8.17 1.88 -19.43
CA LYS A 23 8.14 0.46 -19.78
C LYS A 23 6.75 -0.08 -19.51
N LEU A 24 6.03 -0.49 -20.56
CA LEU A 24 4.72 -1.11 -20.48
C LEU A 24 4.70 -2.49 -21.13
N LEU A 25 5.31 -3.47 -20.46
CA LEU A 25 5.33 -4.86 -20.92
C LEU A 25 4.21 -5.67 -20.27
N PHE A 26 3.11 -5.87 -21.00
CA PHE A 26 2.00 -6.68 -20.54
C PHE A 26 2.32 -8.15 -20.73
N THR A 27 2.16 -8.95 -19.69
CA THR A 27 2.46 -10.39 -19.69
C THR A 27 1.20 -11.19 -19.37
N SER A 28 0.94 -12.26 -20.13
CA SER A 28 -0.25 -13.09 -19.90
C SER A 28 -0.15 -13.87 -18.58
N LYS A 29 -1.31 -14.36 -18.10
CA LYS A 29 -1.39 -15.14 -16.85
C LYS A 29 -0.39 -16.31 -16.80
N SER A 30 -0.13 -16.97 -17.93
CA SER A 30 0.82 -18.10 -18.00
C SER A 30 2.28 -17.68 -18.20
N GLY A 31 2.56 -16.40 -18.39
CA GLY A 31 3.89 -15.89 -18.75
C GLY A 31 4.32 -16.19 -20.19
N GLY A 32 3.48 -16.87 -20.98
CA GLY A 32 3.86 -17.38 -22.30
C GLY A 32 3.72 -16.38 -23.45
N THR A 33 3.04 -15.25 -23.24
CA THR A 33 2.84 -14.21 -24.25
C THR A 33 2.99 -12.84 -23.64
N THR A 34 3.59 -11.93 -24.40
CA THR A 34 3.78 -10.54 -24.00
C THR A 34 3.28 -9.57 -25.07
N VAL A 35 2.87 -8.38 -24.65
CA VAL A 35 2.51 -7.25 -25.52
C VAL A 35 3.25 -6.03 -25.00
N ASP A 36 4.17 -5.50 -25.80
CA ASP A 36 5.00 -4.35 -25.43
C ASP A 36 4.37 -3.05 -25.95
N LEU A 37 3.81 -2.24 -25.04
CA LEU A 37 3.22 -0.93 -25.31
C LEU A 37 4.08 0.20 -24.72
N SER A 38 5.38 -0.06 -24.48
CA SER A 38 6.35 0.90 -23.95
C SER A 38 6.53 2.09 -24.90
N THR A 39 7.13 3.17 -24.39
CA THR A 39 7.45 4.38 -25.17
C THR A 39 8.29 4.07 -26.41
N ASP A 40 9.16 3.06 -26.36
CA ASP A 40 10.05 2.64 -27.45
C ASP A 40 9.57 1.37 -28.18
N SER A 41 8.30 0.98 -28.05
CA SER A 41 7.76 -0.23 -28.66
C SER A 41 8.05 -0.27 -30.17
N SER A 42 8.73 -1.33 -30.63
CA SER A 42 9.02 -1.53 -32.06
C SER A 42 7.76 -1.88 -32.87
N ALA A 43 6.76 -2.47 -32.23
CA ALA A 43 5.52 -2.89 -32.86
C ALA A 43 4.51 -1.74 -32.95
N TYR A 44 4.42 -0.92 -31.90
CA TYR A 44 3.35 0.06 -31.77
C TYR A 44 3.83 1.51 -31.78
N SER A 45 5.13 1.78 -31.61
CA SER A 45 5.70 3.10 -31.31
C SER A 45 5.10 3.71 -30.02
N ASN A 46 5.48 4.94 -29.66
CA ASN A 46 4.90 5.61 -28.51
C ASN A 46 3.41 5.96 -28.76
N ARG A 47 2.52 5.26 -28.06
CA ARG A 47 1.07 5.51 -28.11
C ARG A 47 0.48 5.99 -26.79
N ILE A 48 1.29 6.15 -25.76
CA ILE A 48 0.84 6.53 -24.42
C ILE A 48 0.35 7.98 -24.46
N LEU A 49 -0.90 8.19 -24.03
CA LEU A 49 -1.50 9.52 -23.87
C LEU A 49 -1.58 9.93 -22.40
N LEU A 50 -1.90 8.98 -21.53
CA LEU A 50 -2.01 9.19 -20.09
C LEU A 50 -1.71 7.89 -19.36
N ILE A 51 -1.02 8.01 -18.23
CA ILE A 51 -0.98 6.99 -17.18
C ILE A 51 -1.38 7.72 -15.91
N ASP A 52 -2.48 7.29 -15.32
CA ASP A 52 -2.88 7.69 -13.97
C ASP A 52 -2.71 6.47 -13.08
N HIS A 53 -1.83 6.56 -12.09
CA HIS A 53 -1.45 5.45 -11.22
C HIS A 53 -1.51 5.90 -9.78
N THR A 54 -2.27 5.17 -8.97
CA THR A 54 -2.49 5.47 -7.56
C THR A 54 -2.08 4.25 -6.72
N GLU A 55 -1.25 4.49 -5.72
CA GLU A 55 -0.87 3.53 -4.68
C GLU A 55 -1.48 4.00 -3.35
N GLU A 56 -2.29 3.15 -2.72
CA GLU A 56 -2.90 3.39 -1.41
C GLU A 56 -2.67 2.19 -0.48
N SER A 57 -2.86 2.39 0.83
CA SER A 57 -2.57 1.35 1.82
C SER A 57 -3.28 0.01 1.59
N TYR A 58 -4.47 0.05 1.00
CA TYR A 58 -5.35 -1.11 0.82
C TYR A 58 -5.95 -1.20 -0.58
N ASP A 59 -5.43 -0.41 -1.52
CA ASP A 59 -5.86 -0.41 -2.91
C ASP A 59 -4.77 0.16 -3.80
N ASP A 60 -4.59 -0.42 -4.98
CA ASP A 60 -3.65 0.10 -5.98
C ASP A 60 -4.30 -0.09 -7.33
N PHE A 61 -4.26 0.93 -8.18
CA PHE A 61 -4.89 0.88 -9.49
C PHE A 61 -4.24 1.85 -10.48
N ALA A 62 -4.40 1.54 -11.76
CA ALA A 62 -3.97 2.43 -12.83
C ALA A 62 -5.00 2.51 -13.95
N THR A 63 -5.07 3.68 -14.58
CA THR A 63 -5.74 3.91 -15.85
C THR A 63 -4.71 4.30 -16.89
N ILE A 64 -4.62 3.51 -17.97
CA ILE A 64 -3.71 3.78 -19.09
C ILE A 64 -4.55 4.09 -20.32
N ILE A 65 -4.31 5.26 -20.93
CA ILE A 65 -4.95 5.67 -22.17
C ILE A 65 -3.93 5.65 -23.30
N LEU A 66 -4.24 4.88 -24.34
CA LEU A 66 -3.39 4.70 -25.51
C LEU A 66 -4.10 5.22 -26.76
N ARG A 67 -3.33 5.80 -27.69
CA ARG A 67 -3.79 6.04 -29.05
C ARG A 67 -3.91 4.70 -29.78
N ASN A 68 -5.00 4.47 -30.50
CA ASN A 68 -5.22 3.20 -31.22
C ASN A 68 -5.84 3.45 -32.61
N VAL A 69 -5.28 4.37 -33.40
CA VAL A 69 -5.86 4.82 -34.68
C VAL A 69 -5.94 3.66 -35.70
N GLU A 70 -4.96 2.78 -35.66
CA GLU A 70 -4.81 1.61 -36.52
C GLU A 70 -5.63 0.41 -36.06
N ARG A 71 -6.17 0.47 -34.82
CA ARG A 71 -7.02 -0.56 -34.22
C ARG A 71 -6.33 -1.94 -34.15
N ASP A 72 -5.04 -1.92 -33.89
CA ASP A 72 -4.10 -3.05 -33.90
C ASP A 72 -3.58 -3.42 -32.50
N ILE A 73 -3.94 -2.65 -31.45
CA ILE A 73 -3.67 -3.04 -30.06
C ILE A 73 -4.53 -4.28 -29.73
N PRO A 74 -3.91 -5.42 -29.37
CA PRO A 74 -4.64 -6.63 -29.06
C PRO A 74 -5.35 -6.53 -27.71
N SER A 75 -6.24 -7.47 -27.43
CA SER A 75 -6.80 -7.62 -26.10
C SER A 75 -5.74 -8.09 -25.12
N VAL A 76 -5.43 -7.25 -24.13
CA VAL A 76 -4.54 -7.52 -22.99
C VAL A 76 -5.34 -7.75 -21.71
N LYS A 77 -6.67 -7.95 -21.80
CA LYS A 77 -7.50 -8.27 -20.62
C LYS A 77 -6.97 -9.51 -19.90
N GLY A 78 -6.75 -9.37 -18.58
CA GLY A 78 -6.19 -10.42 -17.72
C GLY A 78 -4.67 -10.56 -17.77
N TYR A 79 -3.98 -9.76 -18.59
CA TYR A 79 -2.53 -9.63 -18.54
C TYR A 79 -2.14 -8.81 -17.31
N TRP A 80 -0.92 -9.01 -16.82
CA TRP A 80 -0.34 -8.24 -15.73
C TRP A 80 0.84 -7.40 -16.22
N ILE A 81 1.21 -6.41 -15.43
CA ILE A 81 2.29 -5.48 -15.70
C ILE A 81 2.85 -4.95 -14.38
N GLU A 82 4.15 -4.69 -14.35
CA GLU A 82 4.81 -3.78 -13.40
C GLU A 82 5.22 -2.55 -14.20
N ILE A 83 4.69 -1.38 -13.84
CA ILE A 83 4.87 -0.17 -14.66
C ILE A 83 6.27 0.40 -14.40
N GLY A 84 7.16 0.34 -15.39
CA GLY A 84 8.49 0.91 -15.26
C GLY A 84 8.48 2.40 -15.59
N TYR A 85 8.55 3.27 -14.56
CA TYR A 85 8.78 4.70 -14.75
C TYR A 85 10.26 5.00 -14.87
N GLY A 86 10.65 5.85 -15.83
CA GLY A 86 12.04 5.99 -16.25
C GLY A 86 12.35 7.24 -17.07
N TYR A 87 13.59 7.30 -17.53
CA TYR A 87 14.06 8.28 -18.50
C TYR A 87 15.00 7.66 -19.52
N THR A 88 15.05 8.22 -20.73
CA THR A 88 16.14 7.98 -21.66
C THR A 88 17.37 8.78 -21.20
N THR A 89 18.45 8.07 -20.89
CA THR A 89 19.71 8.62 -20.38
C THR A 89 20.87 8.37 -21.35
N GLY A 90 22.07 8.82 -20.98
CA GLY A 90 23.29 8.50 -21.73
C GLY A 90 23.67 7.00 -21.70
N ALA A 91 23.10 6.22 -20.78
CA ALA A 91 23.32 4.78 -20.66
C ALA A 91 22.24 3.93 -21.39
N GLY A 92 21.17 4.56 -21.88
CA GLY A 92 20.05 3.90 -22.52
C GLY A 92 18.71 4.28 -21.87
N ASN A 93 17.68 3.46 -22.09
CA ASN A 93 16.40 3.62 -21.40
C ASN A 93 16.50 2.95 -20.03
N GLU A 94 16.51 3.76 -18.97
CA GLU A 94 16.55 3.29 -17.57
C GLU A 94 15.17 3.49 -16.94
N TYR A 95 14.73 2.54 -16.12
CA TYR A 95 13.41 2.56 -15.48
C TYR A 95 13.37 1.74 -14.18
N LEU A 96 12.40 2.01 -13.33
CA LEU A 96 12.17 1.21 -12.11
C LEU A 96 11.84 -0.25 -12.46
N GLY A 97 12.60 -1.20 -11.92
CA GLY A 97 12.47 -2.64 -12.24
C GLY A 97 13.29 -3.11 -13.45
N ASP A 98 14.33 -2.37 -13.86
CA ASP A 98 15.22 -2.75 -14.96
C ASP A 98 16.41 -3.64 -14.54
N GLY A 99 16.46 -4.08 -13.28
CA GLY A 99 17.58 -4.82 -12.68
C GLY A 99 18.70 -3.94 -12.15
N THR A 100 18.71 -2.64 -12.46
CA THR A 100 19.67 -1.65 -11.96
C THR A 100 19.03 -0.61 -11.04
N ASN A 101 17.71 -0.41 -11.16
CA ASN A 101 16.91 0.56 -10.42
C ASN A 101 15.72 -0.14 -9.74
N GLU A 102 15.98 -0.93 -8.71
CA GLU A 102 14.97 -1.73 -8.00
C GLU A 102 14.42 -1.00 -6.75
N PRO A 103 13.17 -1.28 -6.33
CA PRO A 103 12.17 -2.15 -6.96
C PRO A 103 11.24 -1.43 -7.96
N ALA A 104 10.53 -2.20 -8.79
CA ALA A 104 9.43 -1.69 -9.61
C ALA A 104 8.19 -1.34 -8.74
N PRO A 105 7.26 -0.49 -9.22
CA PRO A 105 5.94 -0.40 -8.63
C PRO A 105 5.20 -1.75 -8.64
N PRO A 106 4.26 -1.97 -7.70
CA PRO A 106 3.62 -3.26 -7.52
C PRO A 106 2.84 -3.72 -8.76
N ARG A 107 2.68 -5.04 -8.87
CA ARG A 107 2.04 -5.66 -10.03
C ARG A 107 0.55 -5.30 -10.12
N LEU A 108 0.13 -4.91 -11.31
CA LEU A 108 -1.26 -4.61 -11.66
C LEU A 108 -1.77 -5.58 -12.74
N TRP A 109 -3.08 -5.87 -12.73
CA TRP A 109 -3.75 -6.69 -13.74
C TRP A 109 -4.77 -5.88 -14.52
N VAL A 110 -4.80 -6.04 -15.84
CA VAL A 110 -5.83 -5.43 -16.69
C VAL A 110 -7.18 -6.11 -16.43
N LYS A 111 -8.11 -5.39 -15.81
CA LYS A 111 -9.46 -5.88 -15.48
C LYS A 111 -10.46 -5.43 -16.53
N HIS A 112 -10.29 -4.22 -17.03
CA HIS A 112 -11.10 -3.66 -18.09
C HIS A 112 -10.24 -3.17 -19.24
N GLN A 113 -10.76 -3.32 -20.45
CA GLN A 113 -10.18 -2.80 -21.67
C GLN A 113 -11.32 -2.32 -22.56
N GLN A 114 -11.27 -1.05 -22.96
CA GLN A 114 -12.31 -0.40 -23.74
C GLN A 114 -11.72 0.39 -24.90
N THR A 115 -12.27 0.20 -26.10
CA THR A 115 -12.00 1.06 -27.24
C THR A 115 -13.02 2.20 -27.29
N ILE A 116 -12.54 3.44 -27.32
CA ILE A 116 -13.36 4.66 -27.46
C ILE A 116 -13.16 5.25 -28.85
N SER A 117 -14.26 5.39 -29.60
CA SER A 117 -14.28 6.03 -30.92
C SER A 117 -15.04 7.35 -30.85
N ALA A 118 -14.34 8.45 -31.12
CA ALA A 118 -14.89 9.80 -31.21
C ALA A 118 -14.39 10.47 -32.50
N GLY A 119 -15.06 11.49 -33.03
CA GLY A 119 -14.78 12.04 -34.37
C GLY A 119 -13.29 12.20 -34.71
N GLY A 120 -12.77 11.30 -35.56
CA GLY A 120 -11.37 11.28 -36.02
C GLY A 120 -10.33 10.76 -35.01
N LYS A 121 -10.76 10.24 -33.85
CA LYS A 121 -9.89 9.75 -32.78
C LYS A 121 -10.34 8.37 -32.31
N LEU A 122 -9.36 7.49 -32.13
CA LEU A 122 -9.57 6.15 -31.59
C LEU A 122 -8.58 5.95 -30.45
N TRP A 123 -9.11 5.62 -29.28
CA TRP A 123 -8.34 5.42 -28.05
C TRP A 123 -8.63 4.04 -27.48
N GLU A 124 -7.65 3.48 -26.79
CA GLU A 124 -7.80 2.32 -25.94
C GLU A 124 -7.62 2.76 -24.49
N VAL A 125 -8.55 2.38 -23.62
CA VAL A 125 -8.47 2.64 -22.18
C VAL A 125 -8.31 1.29 -21.49
N LEU A 126 -7.27 1.18 -20.67
CA LEU A 126 -7.00 0.02 -19.83
C LEU A 126 -7.21 0.44 -18.38
N GLU A 127 -8.02 -0.32 -17.65
CA GLU A 127 -8.17 -0.16 -16.20
C GLU A 127 -7.55 -1.37 -15.53
N LEU A 128 -6.63 -1.09 -14.60
CA LEU A 128 -5.82 -2.07 -13.92
C LEU A 128 -6.05 -2.00 -12.42
N GLU A 129 -6.06 -3.16 -11.78
CA GLU A 129 -6.16 -3.28 -10.32
C GLU A 129 -4.98 -4.08 -9.77
N GLY A 130 -4.52 -3.73 -8.58
CA GLY A 130 -3.36 -4.31 -7.92
C GLY A 130 -3.63 -5.56 -7.08
N MET A 131 -2.65 -5.86 -6.23
CA MET A 131 -2.62 -7.09 -5.43
C MET A 131 -3.76 -7.16 -4.40
N TRP A 132 -4.14 -6.03 -3.80
CA TRP A 132 -5.27 -5.96 -2.87
C TRP A 132 -6.60 -6.35 -3.52
N ALA A 133 -6.84 -5.94 -4.76
CA ALA A 133 -8.03 -6.36 -5.50
C ALA A 133 -8.01 -7.88 -5.74
N LYS A 134 -6.86 -8.47 -6.05
CA LYS A 134 -6.73 -9.94 -6.16
C LYS A 134 -7.02 -10.66 -4.84
N LEU A 135 -6.61 -10.08 -3.71
CA LEU A 135 -6.93 -10.59 -2.39
C LEU A 135 -8.44 -10.48 -2.07
N ARG A 136 -9.12 -9.45 -2.57
CA ARG A 136 -10.59 -9.33 -2.47
C ARG A 136 -11.33 -10.39 -3.29
N GLU A 137 -10.70 -10.95 -4.31
CA GLU A 137 -11.27 -12.02 -5.16
C GLU A 137 -10.91 -13.43 -4.68
N THR A 138 -10.02 -13.56 -3.70
CA THR A 138 -9.47 -14.85 -3.26
C THR A 138 -10.15 -15.34 -1.99
N LEU A 139 -10.89 -16.45 -2.10
CA LEU A 139 -11.48 -17.14 -0.95
C LEU A 139 -10.43 -17.92 -0.18
N ILE A 140 -10.48 -17.81 1.15
CA ILE A 140 -9.55 -18.53 2.04
C ILE A 140 -10.06 -19.94 2.35
N ARG A 141 -9.19 -20.92 2.15
CA ARG A 141 -9.44 -22.35 2.40
C ARG A 141 -8.51 -22.94 3.46
N LEU A 142 -8.17 -22.14 4.47
CA LEU A 142 -7.38 -22.59 5.62
C LEU A 142 -8.25 -23.35 6.62
N GLY A 143 -7.97 -24.64 6.84
CA GLY A 143 -8.71 -25.49 7.76
C GLY A 143 -9.21 -26.77 7.08
N ASN A 144 -10.20 -27.42 7.68
CA ASN A 144 -10.71 -28.68 7.14
C ASN A 144 -11.92 -28.45 6.21
N PRO A 145 -11.97 -29.12 5.04
CA PRO A 145 -13.16 -29.14 4.20
C PRO A 145 -14.40 -29.64 4.97
N PRO A 146 -15.62 -29.23 4.58
CA PRO A 146 -15.93 -28.35 3.46
C PRO A 146 -15.96 -26.85 3.81
N LEU A 147 -15.97 -26.51 5.09
CA LEU A 147 -16.16 -25.14 5.57
C LEU A 147 -14.85 -24.36 5.71
N TYR A 148 -13.72 -25.07 5.82
CA TYR A 148 -12.40 -24.48 6.01
C TYR A 148 -12.37 -23.47 7.16
N THR A 149 -12.98 -23.80 8.29
CA THR A 149 -12.92 -22.98 9.51
C THR A 149 -11.63 -23.27 10.26
N LYS A 150 -10.93 -22.23 10.71
CA LYS A 150 -9.72 -22.36 11.52
C LYS A 150 -9.62 -21.21 12.51
N GLY A 151 -9.45 -21.55 13.79
CA GLY A 151 -9.22 -20.60 14.86
C GLY A 151 -7.74 -20.52 15.22
N TYR A 152 -7.31 -19.32 15.56
CA TYR A 152 -5.96 -18.98 15.99
C TYR A 152 -6.01 -18.38 17.39
N THR A 153 -5.18 -18.90 18.29
CA THR A 153 -5.05 -18.41 19.67
C THR A 153 -3.62 -18.36 20.18
N THR A 154 -2.68 -18.99 19.48
CA THR A 154 -1.26 -19.08 19.84
C THR A 154 -0.34 -18.48 18.78
N ASP A 155 -0.84 -18.26 17.57
CA ASP A 155 -0.08 -17.67 16.46
C ASP A 155 -0.10 -16.14 16.56
N THR A 156 1.03 -15.51 16.23
CA THR A 156 1.15 -14.05 16.20
C THR A 156 0.39 -13.47 15.00
N ILE A 157 0.07 -12.18 15.02
CA ILE A 157 -0.58 -11.51 13.88
C ILE A 157 0.26 -11.70 12.61
N PHE A 158 1.57 -11.49 12.68
CA PHE A 158 2.50 -11.69 11.57
C PHE A 158 2.41 -13.11 10.99
N THR A 159 2.39 -14.12 11.87
CA THR A 159 2.25 -15.52 11.47
C THR A 159 0.94 -15.76 10.71
N ILE A 160 -0.19 -15.25 11.23
CA ILE A 160 -1.50 -15.44 10.61
C ILE A 160 -1.58 -14.71 9.25
N LEU A 161 -1.02 -13.50 9.14
CA LEU A 161 -0.92 -12.77 7.86
C LEU A 161 -0.18 -13.60 6.81
N GLY A 162 0.98 -14.16 7.18
CA GLY A 162 1.77 -15.01 6.29
C GLY A 162 1.02 -16.27 5.84
N LEU A 163 0.27 -16.91 6.72
CA LEU A 163 -0.57 -18.08 6.37
C LEU A 163 -1.68 -17.73 5.37
N ILE A 164 -2.33 -16.57 5.54
CA ILE A 164 -3.40 -16.11 4.64
C ILE A 164 -2.82 -15.76 3.26
N ILE A 165 -1.70 -15.03 3.21
CA ILE A 165 -1.04 -14.66 1.95
C ILE A 165 -0.55 -15.92 1.22
N ALA A 166 0.06 -16.87 1.92
CA ALA A 166 0.55 -18.12 1.33
C ALA A 166 -0.58 -18.98 0.72
N GLU A 167 -1.78 -18.99 1.32
CA GLU A 167 -2.93 -19.72 0.77
C GLU A 167 -3.36 -19.18 -0.61
N CYS A 168 -3.07 -17.92 -0.93
CA CYS A 168 -3.37 -17.34 -2.25
C CYS A 168 -2.61 -18.06 -3.39
N LYS A 169 -1.49 -18.72 -3.09
CA LYS A 169 -0.84 -19.62 -4.06
C LYS A 169 -1.79 -20.71 -4.55
N GLY A 170 -2.63 -21.23 -3.67
CA GLY A 170 -3.65 -22.24 -3.98
C GLY A 170 -4.77 -21.74 -4.90
N SER A 171 -4.92 -20.42 -5.09
CA SER A 171 -5.88 -19.79 -6.02
C SER A 171 -5.23 -19.36 -7.36
N GLY A 172 -3.93 -19.60 -7.52
CA GLY A 172 -3.20 -19.41 -8.78
C GLY A 172 -2.42 -18.11 -8.90
N VAL A 173 -2.23 -17.36 -7.80
CA VAL A 173 -1.28 -16.24 -7.70
C VAL A 173 -0.40 -16.48 -6.47
N ALA A 174 0.86 -16.82 -6.70
CA ALA A 174 1.81 -17.09 -5.61
C ALA A 174 2.31 -15.77 -5.03
N MET A 175 1.60 -15.25 -4.03
CA MET A 175 2.05 -14.09 -3.26
C MET A 175 2.86 -14.54 -2.03
N ALA A 176 3.75 -13.69 -1.55
CA ALA A 176 4.57 -13.95 -0.38
C ALA A 176 4.56 -12.77 0.59
N LEU A 177 4.78 -13.06 1.87
CA LEU A 177 5.05 -12.05 2.91
C LEU A 177 6.54 -12.12 3.24
N ASN A 178 7.22 -11.00 3.09
CA ASN A 178 8.64 -10.89 3.40
C ASN A 178 8.88 -11.00 4.91
N ALA A 179 10.12 -11.33 5.28
CA ALA A 179 10.52 -11.40 6.68
C ALA A 179 10.26 -10.05 7.36
N LEU A 180 9.87 -10.10 8.64
CA LEU A 180 9.60 -8.90 9.42
C LEU A 180 10.89 -8.09 9.59
N VAL A 181 10.89 -6.87 9.06
CA VAL A 181 12.01 -5.91 9.17
C VAL A 181 11.69 -4.73 10.11
N GLU A 182 10.41 -4.38 10.20
CA GLU A 182 9.88 -3.32 11.06
C GLU A 182 8.86 -3.94 12.01
N ASP A 183 8.91 -3.57 13.30
CA ASP A 183 8.05 -4.11 14.34
C ASP A 183 7.44 -2.97 15.17
N ASP A 184 6.12 -2.99 15.29
CA ASP A 184 5.37 -2.05 16.14
C ASP A 184 5.22 -2.54 17.59
N GLY A 185 5.88 -3.65 17.93
CA GLY A 185 5.85 -4.31 19.22
C GLY A 185 4.59 -5.15 19.46
N ILE A 186 3.65 -5.19 18.51
CA ILE A 186 2.39 -5.95 18.59
C ILE A 186 2.31 -7.02 17.50
N ILE A 187 2.71 -6.71 16.27
CA ILE A 187 2.49 -7.58 15.11
C ILE A 187 3.13 -8.96 15.30
N ASP A 188 4.28 -9.03 15.98
CA ASP A 188 4.98 -10.31 16.25
C ASP A 188 4.86 -10.79 17.71
N THR A 189 4.08 -10.11 18.56
CA THR A 189 3.95 -10.49 19.97
C THR A 189 2.51 -10.85 20.35
N LEU A 190 1.54 -10.15 19.77
CA LEU A 190 0.14 -10.33 20.09
C LEU A 190 -0.39 -11.61 19.44
N GLN A 191 -0.94 -12.48 20.29
CA GLN A 191 -1.64 -13.69 19.88
C GLN A 191 -3.16 -13.42 19.95
N PRO A 192 -3.79 -12.98 18.85
CA PRO A 192 -5.20 -12.66 18.86
C PRO A 192 -6.02 -13.94 18.96
N GLN A 193 -7.24 -13.83 19.51
CA GLN A 193 -8.26 -14.81 19.22
C GLN A 193 -8.87 -14.45 17.87
N PHE A 194 -8.49 -15.18 16.82
CA PHE A 194 -8.88 -14.87 15.45
C PHE A 194 -9.40 -16.11 14.74
N ASP A 195 -10.64 -16.05 14.26
CA ASP A 195 -11.27 -17.13 13.51
C ASP A 195 -11.38 -16.75 12.04
N ILE A 196 -10.97 -17.67 11.17
CA ILE A 196 -11.16 -17.64 9.72
C ILE A 196 -12.40 -18.46 9.36
N ASN A 197 -13.20 -17.93 8.43
CA ASN A 197 -14.47 -18.50 7.97
C ASN A 197 -15.47 -18.70 9.13
N ALA A 198 -15.53 -17.71 10.04
CA ALA A 198 -16.50 -17.69 11.14
C ALA A 198 -17.94 -17.46 10.62
N GLN A 199 -18.06 -16.76 9.50
CA GLN A 199 -19.20 -16.81 8.57
C GLN A 199 -18.74 -17.62 7.35
N PRO A 200 -19.60 -18.45 6.71
CA PRO A 200 -19.15 -19.34 5.66
C PRO A 200 -18.52 -18.56 4.50
N PHE A 201 -17.22 -18.82 4.28
CA PHE A 201 -16.34 -18.28 3.24
C PHE A 201 -16.07 -16.76 3.32
N GLU A 202 -14.87 -16.43 3.82
CA GLU A 202 -14.31 -15.09 3.85
C GLU A 202 -13.20 -14.94 2.79
N TYR A 203 -13.06 -13.71 2.28
CA TYR A 203 -12.00 -13.34 1.34
C TYR A 203 -10.72 -12.94 2.06
N ALA A 204 -9.57 -13.07 1.40
CA ALA A 204 -8.26 -12.80 1.98
C ALA A 204 -8.12 -11.34 2.46
N ALA A 205 -8.47 -10.36 1.62
CA ALA A 205 -8.28 -8.95 1.95
C ALA A 205 -9.00 -8.49 3.24
N PRO A 206 -10.31 -8.78 3.45
CA PRO A 206 -10.99 -8.46 4.71
C PRO A 206 -10.35 -9.09 5.96
N LEU A 207 -9.83 -10.32 5.85
CA LEU A 207 -9.16 -10.99 6.95
C LEU A 207 -7.82 -10.32 7.29
N LEU A 208 -7.02 -10.02 6.26
CA LEU A 208 -5.77 -9.26 6.42
C LEU A 208 -6.04 -7.88 7.03
N TYR A 209 -7.07 -7.17 6.56
CA TYR A 209 -7.47 -5.88 7.11
C TYR A 209 -7.84 -5.98 8.59
N ARG A 210 -8.65 -6.98 8.99
CA ARG A 210 -9.02 -7.20 10.41
C ARG A 210 -7.79 -7.44 11.29
N LEU A 211 -6.76 -8.11 10.77
CA LEU A 211 -5.49 -8.37 11.45
C LEU A 211 -4.60 -7.13 11.50
N LEU A 212 -4.43 -6.40 10.40
CA LEU A 212 -3.62 -5.17 10.36
C LEU A 212 -4.24 -4.05 11.20
N TYR A 213 -5.57 -3.97 11.25
CA TYR A 213 -6.30 -3.07 12.15
C TYR A 213 -6.08 -3.42 13.64
N MET A 214 -5.37 -4.53 13.91
CA MET A 214 -4.90 -4.87 15.24
C MET A 214 -3.59 -4.25 15.68
N THR A 215 -2.91 -3.62 14.73
CA THR A 215 -1.52 -3.18 14.79
C THR A 215 -1.45 -1.73 14.35
N ALA A 216 -0.30 -1.08 14.59
CA ALA A 216 0.04 0.20 13.96
C ALA A 216 0.72 -0.01 12.59
N SER A 217 0.88 -1.27 12.19
CA SER A 217 1.55 -1.67 10.96
C SER A 217 0.60 -1.69 9.75
N TYR A 218 1.21 -1.56 8.58
CA TYR A 218 0.61 -1.61 7.27
C TYR A 218 1.26 -2.70 6.43
N LEU A 219 0.56 -3.13 5.39
CA LEU A 219 1.05 -4.10 4.44
C LEU A 219 1.24 -3.38 3.10
N LYS A 220 2.49 -3.26 2.67
CA LYS A 220 2.89 -2.63 1.41
C LYS A 220 3.03 -3.71 0.34
N ALA A 221 2.36 -3.54 -0.78
CA ALA A 221 2.58 -4.38 -1.96
C ALA A 221 3.91 -3.98 -2.63
N LEU A 222 4.69 -4.97 -3.04
CA LEU A 222 5.93 -4.81 -3.78
C LEU A 222 5.77 -5.40 -5.19
N ASP A 223 6.81 -5.26 -6.00
CA ASP A 223 6.97 -6.05 -7.20
C ASP A 223 7.10 -7.55 -6.89
N ASP A 224 7.09 -8.38 -7.94
CA ASP A 224 7.26 -9.83 -7.84
C ASP A 224 6.27 -10.57 -6.91
N LEU A 225 5.11 -9.96 -6.66
CA LEU A 225 4.03 -10.50 -5.82
C LEU A 225 4.41 -10.63 -4.33
N GLU A 226 5.34 -9.81 -3.86
CA GLU A 226 5.71 -9.77 -2.45
C GLU A 226 4.93 -8.69 -1.68
N PHE A 227 4.80 -8.91 -0.38
CA PHE A 227 4.32 -7.93 0.57
C PHE A 227 5.36 -7.71 1.66
N GLU A 228 5.45 -6.48 2.15
CA GLU A 228 6.29 -6.10 3.28
C GLU A 228 5.44 -5.43 4.37
N ILE A 229 5.82 -5.67 5.63
CA ILE A 229 5.25 -4.92 6.76
C ILE A 229 5.97 -3.58 6.88
N LYS A 230 5.19 -2.50 6.91
CA LYS A 230 5.66 -1.15 7.21
C LYS A 230 5.05 -0.61 8.49
N TYR A 231 5.85 0.02 9.32
CA TYR A 231 5.43 0.71 10.54
C TYR A 231 5.93 2.16 10.54
N PRO A 232 5.20 3.08 9.89
CA PRO A 232 5.58 4.48 9.83
C PRO A 232 5.46 5.14 11.20
N GLN A 233 6.50 5.86 11.62
CA GLN A 233 6.55 6.53 12.91
C GLN A 233 7.25 7.90 12.83
N SER A 234 6.88 8.79 13.75
CA SER A 234 7.43 10.16 13.80
C SER A 234 8.93 10.24 14.09
N SER A 235 9.56 9.15 14.50
CA SER A 235 11.02 9.05 14.71
C SER A 235 11.79 8.57 13.49
N ASP A 236 11.12 8.16 12.41
CA ASP A 236 11.78 7.67 11.21
C ASP A 236 12.65 8.76 10.57
N ALA A 237 13.75 8.36 9.95
CA ALA A 237 14.55 9.30 9.19
C ALA A 237 13.75 9.88 8.02
N VAL A 238 14.03 11.13 7.65
CA VAL A 238 13.49 11.71 6.41
C VAL A 238 14.13 10.97 5.23
N ASP A 239 13.30 10.42 4.36
CA ASP A 239 13.71 9.70 3.15
C ASP A 239 14.03 10.66 2.01
N LEU A 240 13.23 11.72 1.88
CA LEU A 240 13.39 12.70 0.82
C LEU A 240 12.97 14.11 1.26
N THR A 241 13.74 15.10 0.84
CA THR A 241 13.41 16.51 1.07
C THR A 241 13.05 17.18 -0.26
N PHE A 242 11.88 17.84 -0.32
CA PHE A 242 11.51 18.71 -1.43
C PHE A 242 11.68 20.18 -1.06
N TYR A 243 12.03 20.99 -2.05
CA TYR A 243 12.35 22.40 -1.86
C TYR A 243 11.49 23.31 -2.75
N SER A 244 11.27 24.52 -2.28
CA SER A 244 10.61 25.56 -3.06
C SER A 244 11.49 26.20 -4.14
N ASP A 245 12.82 26.07 -4.02
CA ASP A 245 13.83 26.85 -4.75
C ASP A 245 14.95 26.01 -5.40
N GLN A 246 14.98 24.70 -5.18
CA GLN A 246 15.99 23.80 -5.74
C GLN A 246 15.45 22.38 -5.96
N VAL A 247 16.17 21.56 -6.73
CA VAL A 247 15.81 20.16 -6.99
C VAL A 247 16.13 19.30 -5.76
N PRO A 248 15.27 18.33 -5.36
CA PRO A 248 13.93 18.06 -5.89
C PRO A 248 12.94 19.16 -5.49
N TYR A 249 12.23 19.75 -6.46
CA TYR A 249 11.31 20.85 -6.19
C TYR A 249 9.86 20.39 -6.17
N PHE A 250 9.00 21.15 -5.47
CA PHE A 250 7.56 21.01 -5.54
C PHE A 250 6.91 22.22 -6.24
N HIS A 251 5.77 22.00 -6.88
CA HIS A 251 4.96 23.03 -7.53
C HIS A 251 3.91 23.62 -6.57
N GLU A 252 3.28 22.76 -5.79
CA GLU A 252 2.24 23.12 -4.83
C GLU A 252 2.43 22.25 -3.59
N TYR A 253 2.31 22.86 -2.41
CA TYR A 253 2.19 22.14 -1.15
C TYR A 253 1.06 22.78 -0.36
N LEU A 254 0.16 21.95 0.14
CA LEU A 254 -0.95 22.34 0.99
C LEU A 254 -0.87 21.50 2.25
N GLU A 255 -0.78 22.17 3.39
CA GLU A 255 -0.87 21.57 4.70
C GLU A 255 -2.28 21.77 5.26
N ARG A 256 -2.80 20.74 5.92
CA ARG A 256 -4.10 20.76 6.57
C ARG A 256 -3.96 20.17 7.95
N GLU A 257 -4.15 21.02 8.96
CA GLU A 257 -4.31 20.57 10.33
C GLU A 257 -5.76 20.13 10.56
N ASN A 258 -5.93 18.88 10.95
CA ASN A 258 -7.22 18.31 11.31
C ASN A 258 -7.17 17.87 12.77
N THR A 259 -8.24 18.14 13.51
CA THR A 259 -8.41 17.53 14.83
C THR A 259 -8.46 16.01 14.70
N LEU A 260 -7.66 15.31 15.50
CA LEU A 260 -7.64 13.85 15.54
C LEU A 260 -8.91 13.34 16.18
N ILE A 261 -9.74 12.63 15.40
CA ILE A 261 -10.95 11.99 15.91
C ILE A 261 -10.96 10.53 15.47
N PRO A 262 -11.02 9.55 16.38
CA PRO A 262 -11.02 9.70 17.85
C PRO A 262 -9.61 9.97 18.40
N ASN A 263 -9.51 10.71 19.51
CA ASN A 263 -8.27 11.03 20.23
C ASN A 263 -8.09 10.24 21.53
N HIS A 264 -9.07 9.41 21.92
CA HIS A 264 -9.00 8.55 23.09
C HIS A 264 -9.50 7.12 22.78
N PHE A 265 -8.58 6.15 22.85
CA PHE A 265 -8.85 4.73 22.61
C PHE A 265 -8.94 3.96 23.93
N LEU A 266 -10.13 3.45 24.25
CA LEU A 266 -10.37 2.57 25.39
C LEU A 266 -10.45 1.12 24.94
N VAL A 267 -9.45 0.33 25.28
CA VAL A 267 -9.42 -1.11 25.01
C VAL A 267 -9.83 -1.84 26.27
N TYR A 268 -10.89 -2.64 26.20
CA TYR A 268 -11.30 -3.54 27.27
C TYR A 268 -10.77 -4.94 27.00
N GLY A 269 -10.06 -5.50 27.96
CA GLY A 269 -9.54 -6.87 27.95
C GLY A 269 -10.18 -7.77 29.00
N ASN A 270 -9.79 -9.04 28.98
CA ASN A 270 -10.15 -10.06 29.97
C ASN A 270 -11.67 -10.24 30.15
N ALA A 271 -12.34 -10.73 29.11
CA ALA A 271 -13.78 -10.99 29.16
C ALA A 271 -14.18 -12.10 30.16
N GLY A 272 -13.21 -12.88 30.64
CA GLY A 272 -13.46 -14.10 31.41
C GLY A 272 -13.92 -15.26 30.52
N SER A 273 -13.85 -16.49 31.02
CA SER A 273 -14.33 -17.68 30.31
C SER A 273 -15.84 -17.68 30.09
N ASP A 274 -16.57 -16.97 30.94
CA ASP A 274 -18.03 -16.78 30.88
C ASP A 274 -18.46 -15.63 29.95
N ARG A 275 -17.50 -14.83 29.46
CA ARG A 275 -17.72 -13.62 28.65
C ARG A 275 -18.60 -12.57 29.34
N LEU A 276 -18.69 -12.61 30.67
CA LEU A 276 -19.49 -11.67 31.46
C LEU A 276 -18.70 -10.41 31.85
N TRP A 277 -17.41 -10.32 31.49
CA TRP A 277 -16.55 -9.18 31.76
C TRP A 277 -16.50 -8.81 33.24
N SER A 278 -16.58 -9.80 34.12
CA SER A 278 -16.66 -9.59 35.58
C SER A 278 -15.37 -9.03 36.20
N ASN A 279 -14.21 -9.29 35.58
CA ASN A 279 -12.89 -8.80 35.99
C ASN A 279 -12.14 -8.18 34.79
N TYR A 280 -12.83 -7.31 34.05
CA TYR A 280 -12.26 -6.69 32.86
C TYR A 280 -11.00 -5.87 33.17
N LEU A 281 -10.11 -5.81 32.19
CA LEU A 281 -9.01 -4.87 32.13
C LEU A 281 -9.42 -3.70 31.24
N VAL A 282 -8.91 -2.50 31.48
CA VAL A 282 -9.13 -1.34 30.62
C VAL A 282 -7.81 -0.63 30.37
N SER A 283 -7.58 -0.14 29.16
CA SER A 283 -6.37 0.64 28.87
C SER A 283 -6.29 1.86 29.78
N ALA A 284 -5.09 2.14 30.27
CA ALA A 284 -4.84 3.25 31.18
C ALA A 284 -3.97 4.31 30.49
N SER A 285 -4.28 5.59 30.77
CA SER A 285 -3.45 6.73 30.40
C SER A 285 -1.98 6.52 30.82
N PRO A 286 -1.00 6.93 29.99
CA PRO A 286 -1.14 7.70 28.75
C PRO A 286 -1.44 6.83 27.51
N ASN A 287 -1.65 5.52 27.66
CA ASN A 287 -1.76 4.63 26.51
C ASN A 287 -3.09 4.82 25.79
N GLY A 288 -3.04 5.18 24.50
CA GLY A 288 -4.22 5.42 23.68
C GLY A 288 -4.89 6.78 23.93
N VAL A 289 -4.22 7.72 24.59
CA VAL A 289 -4.73 9.08 24.83
C VAL A 289 -3.84 10.10 24.12
N ASP A 290 -4.43 10.98 23.31
CA ASP A 290 -3.78 12.21 22.85
C ASP A 290 -4.30 13.41 23.64
N GLN A 291 -3.57 13.78 24.69
CA GLN A 291 -3.98 14.89 25.55
C GLN A 291 -3.98 16.24 24.81
N ALA A 292 -3.08 16.45 23.84
CA ALA A 292 -3.00 17.71 23.12
C ALA A 292 -4.24 17.93 22.24
N GLU A 293 -4.70 16.87 21.57
CA GLU A 293 -5.91 16.88 20.75
C GLU A 293 -7.19 17.00 21.59
N ILE A 294 -7.21 16.39 22.78
CA ILE A 294 -8.31 16.54 23.75
C ILE A 294 -8.40 18.00 24.22
N ASP A 295 -7.28 18.59 24.60
CA ASP A 295 -7.21 19.99 25.05
C ASP A 295 -7.58 20.97 23.92
N ALA A 296 -7.30 20.62 22.66
CA ALA A 296 -7.59 21.45 21.49
C ALA A 296 -9.07 21.41 21.05
N TYR A 297 -9.80 20.32 21.29
CA TYR A 297 -11.19 20.17 20.86
C TYR A 297 -12.11 19.60 21.95
N ASP A 298 -12.10 18.28 22.13
CA ASP A 298 -12.88 17.55 23.15
C ASP A 298 -12.39 16.09 23.27
N ASP A 299 -12.78 15.40 24.34
CA ASP A 299 -12.45 13.99 24.57
C ASP A 299 -13.40 13.06 23.80
N ILE A 300 -12.91 12.53 22.67
CA ILE A 300 -13.69 11.67 21.78
C ILE A 300 -13.20 10.23 21.84
N TYR A 301 -14.05 9.40 22.44
CA TYR A 301 -13.77 8.00 22.72
C TYR A 301 -14.00 7.08 21.53
N LYS A 302 -13.10 6.10 21.40
CA LYS A 302 -13.34 4.85 20.66
C LYS A 302 -13.13 3.66 21.56
N ILE A 303 -14.21 2.90 21.76
CA ILE A 303 -14.22 1.72 22.61
C ILE A 303 -13.95 0.47 21.76
N ILE A 304 -13.03 -0.37 22.23
CA ILE A 304 -12.64 -1.61 21.59
C ILE A 304 -12.78 -2.73 22.61
N LEU A 305 -13.50 -3.79 22.25
CA LEU A 305 -13.60 -5.00 23.06
C LEU A 305 -12.62 -6.04 22.54
N ALA A 306 -11.62 -6.36 23.36
CA ALA A 306 -10.57 -7.32 23.07
C ALA A 306 -10.48 -8.37 24.19
N GLY A 307 -11.57 -9.11 24.38
CA GLY A 307 -11.75 -10.01 25.52
C GLY A 307 -10.68 -11.10 25.69
N SER A 308 -9.95 -11.42 24.63
CA SER A 308 -8.83 -12.35 24.63
C SER A 308 -7.54 -11.80 25.27
N LEU A 309 -7.43 -10.47 25.45
CA LEU A 309 -6.26 -9.85 26.08
C LEU A 309 -6.35 -9.99 27.59
N THR A 310 -5.52 -10.84 28.17
CA THR A 310 -5.57 -11.19 29.60
C THR A 310 -4.56 -10.43 30.47
N THR A 311 -3.74 -9.55 29.88
CA THR A 311 -2.72 -8.77 30.59
C THR A 311 -2.91 -7.27 30.37
N GLN A 312 -2.59 -6.47 31.39
CA GLN A 312 -2.69 -5.00 31.30
C GLN A 312 -1.75 -4.44 30.22
N THR A 313 -0.57 -5.03 30.07
CA THR A 313 0.41 -4.65 29.04
C THR A 313 -0.19 -4.78 27.66
N ASN A 314 -0.81 -5.91 27.32
CA ASN A 314 -1.36 -6.12 25.97
C ASN A 314 -2.53 -5.17 25.67
N VAL A 315 -3.35 -4.88 26.68
CA VAL A 315 -4.46 -3.92 26.57
C VAL A 315 -3.93 -2.50 26.32
N ASN A 316 -2.91 -2.07 27.08
CA ASN A 316 -2.25 -0.78 26.92
C ASN A 316 -1.55 -0.65 25.56
N SER A 317 -0.75 -1.64 25.16
CA SER A 317 -0.08 -1.66 23.87
C SER A 317 -1.09 -1.54 22.74
N ARG A 318 -2.19 -2.31 22.80
CA ARG A 318 -3.22 -2.24 21.77
C ARG A 318 -3.85 -0.84 21.67
N ALA A 319 -4.13 -0.17 22.79
CA ALA A 319 -4.65 1.19 22.77
C ALA A 319 -3.64 2.17 22.13
N ALA A 320 -2.36 2.04 22.45
CA ALA A 320 -1.29 2.86 21.88
C ALA A 320 -1.15 2.67 20.37
N SER A 321 -1.17 1.42 19.86
CA SER A 321 -1.07 1.16 18.42
C SER A 321 -2.26 1.68 17.64
N MET A 322 -3.47 1.61 18.21
CA MET A 322 -4.67 2.19 17.59
C MET A 322 -4.59 3.72 17.48
N LEU A 323 -4.06 4.37 18.52
CA LEU A 323 -3.83 5.81 18.49
C LEU A 323 -2.74 6.19 17.48
N ALA A 324 -1.61 5.47 17.46
CA ALA A 324 -0.53 5.70 16.51
C ALA A 324 -1.04 5.58 15.06
N ARG A 325 -1.86 4.56 14.78
CA ARG A 325 -2.51 4.37 13.50
C ARG A 325 -3.44 5.53 13.13
N ALA A 326 -4.27 5.98 14.07
CA ALA A 326 -5.18 7.10 13.82
C ALA A 326 -4.43 8.41 13.53
N LYS A 327 -3.30 8.65 14.21
CA LYS A 327 -2.41 9.78 13.93
C LYS A 327 -1.82 9.72 12.53
N PHE A 328 -1.43 8.52 12.08
CA PHE A 328 -0.90 8.34 10.72
C PHE A 328 -1.99 8.52 9.64
N GLU A 329 -3.19 8.02 9.87
CA GLU A 329 -4.32 8.12 8.94
C GLU A 329 -4.96 9.53 8.91
N ALA A 330 -4.62 10.40 9.86
CA ALA A 330 -5.02 11.80 9.82
C ALA A 330 -4.31 12.51 8.65
N MET A 331 -5.02 12.65 7.53
CA MET A 331 -4.49 13.35 6.34
C MET A 331 -4.02 14.76 6.70
N ALA A 332 -2.71 15.00 6.59
CA ALA A 332 -2.07 16.25 6.96
C ALA A 332 -1.76 17.18 5.78
N GLY A 333 -1.91 16.75 4.53
CA GLY A 333 -1.63 17.62 3.39
C GLY A 333 -1.62 16.95 2.01
N ARG A 334 -1.26 17.74 1.00
CA ARG A 334 -1.04 17.32 -0.40
C ARG A 334 0.16 18.05 -0.97
N MET A 335 0.98 17.36 -1.74
CA MET A 335 2.04 17.97 -2.56
C MET A 335 1.83 17.62 -4.04
N TYR A 336 2.07 18.58 -4.92
CA TYR A 336 2.22 18.34 -6.35
C TYR A 336 3.67 18.66 -6.76
N ALA A 337 4.35 17.69 -7.36
CA ALA A 337 5.74 17.77 -7.79
C ALA A 337 5.93 17.03 -9.11
N PRO A 338 7.02 17.27 -9.86
CA PRO A 338 7.41 16.40 -10.96
C PRO A 338 7.58 14.96 -10.46
N HIS A 339 7.39 13.99 -11.36
CA HIS A 339 7.55 12.59 -11.01
C HIS A 339 8.96 12.32 -10.45
N GLU A 340 9.00 11.68 -9.29
CA GLU A 340 10.19 11.36 -8.53
C GLU A 340 10.18 9.87 -8.23
N ALA A 341 10.98 9.11 -8.98
CA ALA A 341 10.96 7.66 -8.96
C ALA A 341 11.53 7.04 -7.67
N ARG A 342 12.21 7.84 -6.84
CA ARG A 342 12.70 7.40 -5.53
C ARG A 342 11.61 7.27 -4.49
N LEU A 343 10.50 7.97 -4.68
CA LEU A 343 9.44 8.05 -3.69
C LEU A 343 8.60 6.78 -3.70
N GLU A 344 8.36 6.23 -2.50
CA GLU A 344 7.47 5.09 -2.28
C GLU A 344 6.36 5.40 -1.28
N MET A 345 5.33 4.54 -1.29
CA MET A 345 4.36 4.53 -0.20
C MET A 345 5.06 4.29 1.15
N TYR A 346 4.63 5.07 2.16
CA TYR A 346 5.17 5.13 3.52
C TYR A 346 6.53 5.81 3.71
N ASP A 347 7.12 6.40 2.66
CA ASP A 347 8.31 7.24 2.82
C ASP A 347 8.00 8.50 3.63
N ARG A 348 8.93 8.91 4.49
CA ARG A 348 8.85 10.18 5.22
C ARG A 348 9.45 11.30 4.38
N ILE A 349 8.61 12.27 4.01
CA ILE A 349 9.01 13.43 3.21
C ILE A 349 9.16 14.66 4.11
N GLU A 350 10.20 15.46 3.89
CA GLU A 350 10.36 16.81 4.45
C GLU A 350 10.11 17.87 3.36
N ILE A 351 9.30 18.87 3.67
CA ILE A 351 9.06 20.01 2.78
C ILE A 351 9.77 21.24 3.31
N ARG A 352 10.62 21.85 2.47
CA ARG A 352 11.34 23.09 2.78
C ARG A 352 10.87 24.22 1.87
N ASP A 353 9.89 24.98 2.36
CA ASP A 353 9.45 26.20 1.69
C ASP A 353 10.22 27.43 2.23
N ARG A 354 10.98 28.07 1.34
CA ARG A 354 11.67 29.34 1.64
C ARG A 354 10.84 30.56 1.21
N ARG A 355 9.68 30.35 0.59
CA ARG A 355 8.74 31.39 0.14
C ARG A 355 7.68 31.64 1.21
N GLY A 356 8.11 31.90 2.44
CA GLY A 356 7.23 32.21 3.57
C GLY A 356 8.02 32.31 4.85
N PHE A 357 8.34 33.53 5.27
CA PHE A 357 8.82 33.79 6.62
C PHE A 357 7.60 33.86 7.56
N SER A 358 7.48 32.89 8.47
CA SER A 358 7.26 33.10 9.91
C SER A 358 7.17 31.76 10.61
#